data_AF-A0A660MKN4-F1
#
_entry.id   AF-A0A660MKN4-F1
#
_cell.length_a   1.000
_cell.length_b   1.000
_cell.length_c   1.000
_cell.angle_alpha   90.00
_cell.angle_beta   90.00
_cell.angle_gamma   90.00
#
_symmetry.space_group_name_H-M   'P 1'
#
loop_
_entity.id
_entity.type
_entity.pdbx_description
1 polymer ?
#
loop_
_entity_poly.entity_id
_entity_poly.type
_entity_poly.pdbx_seq_one_letter_code
_entity_poly.pdbx_strand_id
1 'polypeptide(L)' 'AVCNMVGLGKTTIWNKLNQQSPYFDASFPQPIRIGKRAVAWDRHEIRAWIAARKEEIR' A
#
# COMPACT_ATOMS: atom_id res chain seq x y z
N ALA A 1 -1.72 -8.44 -8.69
CA ALA A 1 -1.44 -7.00 -8.49
C ALA A 1 -1.54 -6.67 -7.00
N VAL A 2 -0.93 -5.57 -6.54
CA VAL A 2 -0.96 -5.15 -5.12
C VAL A 2 -2.38 -5.11 -4.54
N CYS A 3 -3.37 -4.67 -5.34
CA CYS A 3 -4.79 -4.63 -4.96
C CYS A 3 -5.33 -5.98 -4.46
N ASN A 4 -4.90 -7.09 -5.06
CA ASN A 4 -5.33 -8.43 -4.64
C ASN A 4 -4.60 -8.89 -3.37
N MET A 5 -3.38 -8.41 -3.13
CA MET A 5 -2.61 -8.76 -1.94
C MET A 5 -3.15 -8.06 -0.69
N VAL A 6 -3.49 -6.76 -0.81
CA VAL A 6 -4.03 -5.97 0.32
C VAL A 6 -5.55 -6.01 0.42
N GLY A 7 -6.26 -6.54 -0.59
CA GLY A 7 -7.72 -6.57 -0.63
C GLY A 7 -8.39 -5.19 -0.82
N LEU A 8 -7.64 -4.20 -1.33
CA LEU A 8 -8.10 -2.82 -1.49
C LEU A 8 -8.23 -2.42 -2.95
N GLY A 9 -9.19 -1.53 -3.24
CA GLY A 9 -9.33 -0.91 -4.54
C GLY A 9 -8.15 0.01 -4.88
N LYS A 10 -7.89 0.22 -6.18
CA LYS A 10 -6.80 1.09 -6.66
C LYS A 10 -6.87 2.50 -6.07
N THR A 11 -8.06 3.10 -6.03
CA THR A 11 -8.26 4.46 -5.49
C THR A 11 -7.88 4.53 -4.01
N THR A 12 -8.26 3.53 -3.22
CA THR A 12 -7.90 3.45 -1.80
C THR A 12 -6.40 3.35 -1.60
N ILE A 13 -5.70 2.59 -2.44
CA ILE A 13 -4.23 2.47 -2.40
C ILE A 13 -3.57 3.82 -2.68
N TRP A 14 -4.01 4.55 -3.70
CA TRP A 14 -3.46 5.88 -3.99
C TRP A 14 -3.82 6.90 -2.91
N ASN A 15 -5.01 6.81 -2.31
CA ASN A 15 -5.40 7.64 -1.17
C ASN A 15 -4.51 7.41 0.05
N LYS A 16 -4.09 6.15 0.31
CA LYS A 16 -3.15 5.84 1.39
C LYS A 16 -1.78 6.49 1.23
N LEU A 17 -1.36 6.75 -0.01
CA LEU A 17 -0.11 7.43 -0.32
C LEU A 17 -0.22 8.95 -0.29
N ASN A 18 -1.43 9.50 -0.39
CA ASN A 18 -1.65 10.93 -0.46
C ASN A 18 -1.80 11.53 0.94
N GLN A 19 -0.82 12.33 1.36
CA GLN A 19 -0.83 13.02 2.67
C GLN A 19 -2.03 13.93 2.91
N GLN A 20 -2.68 14.40 1.84
CA GLN A 20 -3.88 15.23 1.92
C GLN A 20 -5.16 14.41 2.05
N SER A 21 -5.08 13.09 1.90
CA SER A 21 -6.23 12.20 2.06
C SER A 21 -6.47 11.90 3.54
N PRO A 22 -7.74 11.85 4.00
CA PRO A 22 -8.04 11.37 5.35
C PRO A 22 -7.66 9.89 5.55
N TYR A 23 -7.38 9.16 4.47
CA TYR A 23 -6.95 7.76 4.50
C TYR A 23 -5.44 7.60 4.40
N PHE A 24 -4.67 8.70 4.45
CA PHE A 24 -3.21 8.67 4.43
C PHE A 24 -2.67 7.72 5.49
N ASP A 25 -1.71 6.90 5.10
CA ASP A 25 -1.11 5.90 5.95
C ASP A 25 0.40 5.91 5.72
N ALA A 26 1.12 6.56 6.63
CA ALA A 26 2.57 6.69 6.55
C ALA A 26 3.30 5.33 6.63
N SER A 27 2.65 4.30 7.17
CA SER A 27 3.19 2.93 7.22
C SER A 27 2.93 2.15 5.93
N PHE A 28 2.08 2.67 5.04
CA PHE A 28 1.77 1.99 3.80
C PHE A 28 3.00 1.99 2.88
N PRO A 29 3.34 0.84 2.26
CA PRO A 29 4.53 0.75 1.41
C PRO A 29 4.49 1.75 0.26
N GLN A 30 5.64 2.17 -0.23
CA GLN A 30 5.69 3.13 -1.34
C GLN A 30 5.87 2.40 -2.69
N PRO A 31 5.20 2.88 -3.75
CA PRO A 31 5.39 2.31 -5.08
C PRO A 31 6.78 2.67 -5.63
N ILE A 32 7.46 1.67 -6.19
CA ILE A 32 8.76 1.83 -6.84
C ILE A 32 8.51 2.06 -8.34
N ARG A 33 8.95 3.20 -8.87
CA ARG A 33 8.78 3.51 -10.29
C ARG A 33 9.83 2.78 -11.12
N ILE A 34 9.41 1.74 -11.84
CA ILE A 34 10.27 0.90 -12.68
C ILE A 34 10.25 1.29 -14.17
N GLY A 35 9.33 2.17 -14.57
CA GLY A 35 9.26 2.68 -15.93
C GLY A 35 8.36 3.89 -16.09
N LYS A 36 8.16 4.33 -17.34
CA LYS A 36 7.39 5.55 -17.65
C LYS A 36 5.95 5.49 -17.12
N ARG A 37 5.32 4.32 -17.21
CA ARG A 37 3.95 4.03 -16.74
C ARG A 37 3.85 2.79 -15.82
N ALA A 38 4.99 2.21 -15.46
CA ALA A 38 5.04 0.98 -14.68
C ALA A 38 5.52 1.28 -13.26
N VAL A 39 4.76 0.80 -12.28
CA VAL A 39 5.10 0.86 -10.85
C VAL A 39 5.13 -0.57 -10.29
N ALA A 40 6.18 -0.86 -9.54
CA ALA A 40 6.34 -2.08 -8.76
C ALA A 40 6.11 -1.78 -7.28
N TRP A 41 5.97 -2.83 -6.50
CA TRP A 41 5.78 -2.77 -5.06
C TRP A 41 6.70 -3.81 -4.43
N ASP A 42 7.38 -3.43 -3.36
CA ASP A 42 8.15 -4.41 -2.60
C ASP A 42 7.20 -5.39 -1.91
N ARG A 43 7.42 -6.68 -2.16
CA ARG A 43 6.54 -7.73 -1.64
C ARG A 43 6.72 -7.91 -0.13
N HIS A 44 7.93 -7.72 0.39
CA HIS A 44 8.21 -7.86 1.81
C HIS A 44 7.57 -6.72 2.59
N GLU A 45 7.66 -5.48 2.12
CA GLU A 45 7.00 -4.33 2.75
C GLU A 45 5.48 -4.50 2.78
N ILE A 46 4.86 -4.93 1.67
CA ILE A 46 3.41 -5.19 1.63
C ILE A 46 3.00 -6.28 2.62
N ARG A 47 3.77 -7.36 2.73
CA ARG A 47 3.48 -8.43 3.70
C ARG A 47 3.68 -7.97 5.14
N ALA A 48 4.72 -7.19 5.41
CA ALA A 48 4.98 -6.61 6.72
C ALA A 48 3.83 -5.67 7.14
N TRP A 49 3.37 -4.81 6.24
CA TRP A 49 2.23 -3.91 6.50
C TRP A 49 0.92 -4.68 6.77
N ILE A 50 0.64 -5.74 6.01
CA ILE A 50 -0.53 -6.61 6.27
C ILE A 50 -0.41 -7.28 7.64
N ALA A 51 0.78 -7.76 8.01
CA ALA A 51 1.02 -8.41 9.29
C ALA A 51 0.86 -7.44 10.47
N ALA A 52 1.40 -6.22 10.36
CA ALA A 52 1.28 -5.19 11.39
C ALA A 52 -0.21 -4.86 11.68
N ARG A 53 -1.03 -4.69 10.64
CA ARG A 53 -2.47 -4.43 10.80
C ARG A 53 -3.26 -5.59 11.40
N LYS A 54 -2.80 -6.83 11.18
CA LYS A 54 -3.42 -8.00 11.82
C LYS A 54 -3.19 -8.00 13.32
N GLU A 55 -2.03 -7.51 13.77
CA GLU A 55 -1.72 -7.37 15.20
C GLU A 55 -2.49 -6.22 15.84
N GLU A 56 -2.68 -5.09 15.15
CA GLU A 56 -3.47 -3.95 15.65
C GLU A 56 -4.96 -4.27 15.90
N ILE A 57 -5.53 -5.21 15.13
CA ILE A 57 -6.94 -5.63 15.28
C ILE A 57 -7.11 -6.65 16.41
N ARG A 58 -6.02 -7.25 16.88
CA ARG A 58 -6.03 -8.33 17.86
C ARG A 58 -6.13 -7.81 19.28
#